data_AF-A0A2D6DR98-F1
#
_entry.id   AF-A0A2D6DR98-F1
#
_cell.length_a   1.000
_cell.length_b   1.000
_cell.length_c   1.000
_cell.angle_alpha   90.00
_cell.angle_beta   90.00
_cell.angle_gamma   90.00
#
_symmetry.space_group_name_H-M   'P 1'
#
loop_
_entity.id
_entity.type
_entity.pdbx_description
1 polymer ?
#
loop_
_entity_poly.entity_id
_entity_poly.type
_entity_poly.pdbx_seq_one_letter_code
_entity_poly.pdbx_strand_id
1 'polypeptide(L)'
;MLRVYTDIIEGLPHIPLLYPNLGRPENEGRMGFLNEAFDGLKDPFVEVVSDPDQADIILCPHNFPQIKMKGTYLQKLADMSQDLNKKVVVFWHGDDTDEVDIPNSIIFRTSQYRHLKLDNEIIMPPYTPDLMKGRELVIRHKAKTPVVGFCGWARYKNHKNRFGTIVKNLFIDFKRLALIKSHLAVHKKGLTFRRKACKALKDTPLIEANFILRKSYSGSPHTIKIDPKEGREEYIQNMIDSDFPLAVKGDGNYSYRFYEALSLGRPPVFIDTDCVLPLEDKINYNEFIIRVSYKDVSKIDSIVNSFYEKIDEETFVSMQKKAREAFKNYLSVESFLRTATERLI
;
A
#
# COMPACT_ATOMS: atom_id res chain seq x y z
N MET A 1 8.12 -27.22 5.12
CA MET A 1 7.66 -25.83 5.34
C MET A 1 8.84 -25.06 5.93
N LEU A 2 8.98 -23.76 5.69
CA LEU A 2 10.06 -22.99 6.32
C LEU A 2 9.91 -23.05 7.84
N ARG A 3 10.95 -23.50 8.56
CA ARG A 3 10.93 -23.56 10.03
C ARG A 3 11.39 -22.22 10.59
N VAL A 4 10.58 -21.63 11.45
CA VAL A 4 10.85 -20.33 12.06
C VAL A 4 10.91 -20.47 13.57
N TYR A 5 11.90 -19.80 14.17
CA TYR A 5 11.88 -19.52 15.60
C TYR A 5 11.38 -18.10 15.83
N THR A 6 10.56 -17.90 16.85
CA THR A 6 10.01 -16.60 17.21
C THR A 6 10.05 -16.39 18.72
N ASP A 7 10.51 -15.21 19.14
CA ASP A 7 10.54 -14.78 20.54
C ASP A 7 9.38 -13.81 20.81
N ILE A 8 8.25 -14.33 21.29
CA ILE A 8 7.02 -13.55 21.49
C ILE A 8 7.11 -12.75 22.79
N ILE A 9 6.87 -11.44 22.71
CA ILE A 9 6.67 -10.57 23.86
C ILE A 9 5.22 -10.66 24.30
N GLU A 10 4.99 -11.10 25.53
CA GLU A 10 3.66 -11.17 26.13
C GLU A 10 2.94 -9.81 26.08
N GLY A 11 1.66 -9.82 25.70
CA GLY A 11 0.83 -8.62 25.59
C GLY A 11 1.01 -7.81 24.30
N LEU A 12 1.99 -8.13 23.43
CA LEU A 12 2.09 -7.53 22.10
C LEU A 12 1.42 -8.41 21.03
N PRO A 13 0.66 -7.82 20.09
CA PRO A 13 0.08 -8.59 18.99
C PRO A 13 1.18 -9.10 18.07
N HIS A 14 1.02 -10.32 17.58
CA HIS A 14 1.91 -10.86 16.56
C HIS A 14 1.43 -10.51 15.15
N ILE A 15 2.29 -10.67 14.15
CA ILE A 15 2.02 -10.34 12.75
C ILE A 15 1.07 -11.34 12.07
N PRO A 16 0.37 -10.93 11.00
CA PRO A 16 -0.55 -11.80 10.27
C PRO A 16 0.03 -13.12 9.76
N LEU A 17 1.33 -13.16 9.48
CA LEU A 17 2.01 -14.40 9.07
C LEU A 17 1.81 -15.53 10.09
N LEU A 18 1.69 -15.20 11.38
CA LEU A 18 1.57 -16.15 12.48
C LEU A 18 0.12 -16.40 12.92
N TYR A 19 -0.89 -15.76 12.34
CA TYR A 19 -2.30 -15.99 12.73
C TYR A 19 -2.72 -17.45 12.59
N PRO A 20 -2.37 -18.17 11.50
CA PRO A 20 -2.70 -19.60 11.41
C PRO A 20 -1.99 -20.46 12.47
N ASN A 21 -0.82 -20.02 12.95
CA ASN A 21 -0.01 -20.77 13.92
C ASN A 21 -0.45 -20.50 15.37
N LEU A 22 -0.77 -19.26 15.71
CA LEU A 22 -0.93 -18.78 17.09
C LEU A 22 -2.35 -18.29 17.40
N GLY A 23 -3.24 -18.29 16.40
CA GLY A 23 -4.55 -17.68 16.48
C GLY A 23 -4.49 -16.15 16.40
N ARG A 24 -5.60 -15.52 16.00
CA ARG A 24 -5.66 -14.07 15.84
C ARG A 24 -5.68 -13.35 17.20
N PRO A 25 -4.88 -12.28 17.43
CA PRO A 25 -4.91 -11.54 18.68
C PRO A 25 -6.29 -10.89 18.96
N GLU A 26 -6.77 -10.95 20.21
CA GLU A 26 -8.09 -10.40 20.60
C GLU A 26 -8.19 -8.87 20.44
N ASN A 27 -7.07 -8.15 20.51
CA ASN A 27 -7.03 -6.68 20.50
C ASN A 27 -7.06 -6.03 19.10
N GLU A 28 -7.32 -6.78 18.03
CA GLU A 28 -7.34 -6.28 16.65
C GLU A 28 -8.59 -5.48 16.25
N GLY A 29 -9.56 -5.31 17.16
CA GLY A 29 -10.75 -4.48 16.91
C GLY A 29 -10.45 -3.04 16.45
N ARG A 30 -9.19 -2.59 16.55
CA ARG A 30 -8.71 -1.26 16.12
C ARG A 30 -8.43 -1.13 14.61
N MET A 31 -8.33 -2.22 13.85
CA MET A 31 -8.03 -2.17 12.41
C MET A 31 -9.27 -2.00 11.52
N GLY A 32 -10.48 -1.98 12.11
CA GLY A 32 -11.73 -1.65 11.42
C GLY A 32 -12.00 -2.57 10.23
N PHE A 33 -12.30 -1.99 9.06
CA PHE A 33 -12.58 -2.73 7.83
C PHE A 33 -11.38 -3.53 7.29
N LEU A 34 -10.16 -3.26 7.77
CA LEU A 34 -8.98 -4.03 7.36
C LEU A 34 -8.98 -5.44 7.97
N ASN A 35 -9.81 -5.69 9.00
CA ASN A 35 -9.90 -7.00 9.62
C ASN A 35 -10.35 -8.10 8.65
N GLU A 36 -11.15 -7.74 7.65
CA GLU A 36 -11.62 -8.64 6.59
C GLU A 36 -10.47 -9.14 5.69
N ALA A 37 -9.30 -8.47 5.70
CA ALA A 37 -8.15 -8.88 4.90
C ALA A 37 -7.50 -10.18 5.38
N PHE A 38 -7.84 -10.62 6.60
CA PHE A 38 -7.23 -11.77 7.27
C PHE A 38 -8.14 -12.99 7.37
N ASP A 39 -9.42 -12.89 6.96
CA ASP A 39 -10.41 -13.95 7.14
C ASP A 39 -10.07 -15.26 6.39
N GLY A 40 -9.19 -15.18 5.37
CA GLY A 40 -8.68 -16.32 4.61
C GLY A 40 -7.45 -17.02 5.21
N LEU A 41 -6.82 -16.45 6.25
CA LEU A 41 -5.58 -17.00 6.82
C LEU A 41 -5.86 -18.19 7.75
N LYS A 42 -6.01 -19.38 7.15
CA LYS A 42 -6.33 -20.61 7.89
C LYS A 42 -5.16 -21.59 7.99
N ASP A 43 -4.39 -21.74 6.92
CA ASP A 43 -3.30 -22.71 6.85
C ASP A 43 -1.96 -22.05 7.19
N PRO A 44 -1.11 -22.67 8.02
CA PRO A 44 0.23 -22.17 8.31
C PRO A 44 1.09 -21.97 7.06
N PHE A 45 1.76 -20.82 7.00
CA PHE A 45 2.78 -20.52 5.98
C PHE A 45 4.18 -20.98 6.40
N VAL A 46 4.37 -21.15 7.72
CA VAL A 46 5.63 -21.48 8.38
C VAL A 46 5.38 -22.51 9.47
N GLU A 47 6.40 -23.30 9.78
CA GLU A 47 6.41 -24.21 10.93
C GLU A 47 7.11 -23.50 12.08
N VAL A 48 6.42 -23.30 13.21
CA VAL A 48 7.02 -22.66 14.39
C VAL A 48 7.71 -23.72 15.25
N VAL A 49 9.02 -23.58 15.46
CA VAL A 49 9.81 -24.47 16.32
C VAL A 49 10.16 -23.77 17.64
N SER A 50 10.25 -24.56 18.71
CA SER A 50 10.58 -24.05 20.05
C SER A 50 12.08 -23.84 20.28
N ASP A 51 12.92 -24.49 19.46
CA ASP A 51 14.37 -24.45 19.57
C ASP A 51 14.95 -23.64 18.40
N PRO A 52 15.66 -22.53 18.66
CA PRO A 52 16.20 -21.69 17.60
C PRO A 52 17.27 -22.40 16.77
N ASP A 53 17.92 -23.47 17.26
CA ASP A 53 18.86 -24.27 16.48
C ASP A 53 18.16 -25.07 15.37
N GLN A 54 16.89 -25.43 15.56
CA GLN A 54 16.08 -26.18 14.60
C GLN A 54 15.43 -25.29 13.52
N ALA A 55 15.43 -23.98 13.71
CA ALA A 55 14.84 -23.04 12.76
C ALA A 55 15.74 -22.83 11.55
N ASP A 56 15.14 -22.56 10.39
CA ASP A 56 15.86 -22.11 9.20
C ASP A 56 16.12 -20.59 9.28
N ILE A 57 15.23 -19.85 9.95
CA ILE A 57 15.30 -18.40 10.08
C ILE A 57 14.72 -17.91 11.41
N ILE A 58 15.19 -16.77 11.90
CA ILE A 58 14.61 -16.09 13.06
C ILE A 58 13.52 -15.15 12.56
N LEU A 59 12.29 -15.30 13.04
CA LEU A 59 11.16 -14.44 12.68
C LEU A 59 10.84 -13.51 13.83
N CYS A 60 10.90 -12.20 13.59
CA CYS A 60 10.36 -11.22 14.52
C CYS A 60 8.81 -11.30 14.50
N PRO A 61 8.15 -11.74 15.58
CA PRO A 61 6.70 -11.92 15.59
C PRO A 61 5.92 -10.62 15.60
N HIS A 62 6.53 -9.48 15.90
CA HIS A 62 5.82 -8.21 16.08
C HIS A 62 6.06 -7.24 14.95
N ASN A 63 5.08 -6.39 14.67
CA ASN A 63 5.25 -5.32 13.69
C ASN A 63 6.31 -4.32 14.20
N PHE A 64 7.32 -4.02 13.39
CA PHE A 64 8.49 -3.26 13.82
C PHE A 64 8.19 -1.94 14.56
N PRO A 65 7.22 -1.10 14.13
CA PRO A 65 6.85 0.11 14.87
C PRO A 65 6.48 -0.10 16.35
N GLN A 66 6.03 -1.29 16.74
CA GLN A 66 5.65 -1.62 18.12
C GLN A 66 6.86 -1.95 19.00
N ILE A 67 7.97 -2.35 18.37
CA ILE A 67 9.19 -2.80 19.06
C ILE A 67 10.40 -1.90 18.78
N LYS A 68 10.30 -0.91 17.88
CA LYS A 68 11.44 -0.04 17.48
C LYS A 68 12.13 0.68 18.64
N MET A 69 11.45 0.86 19.77
CA MET A 69 12.02 1.47 20.98
C MET A 69 12.46 0.45 22.05
N LYS A 70 12.31 -0.86 21.79
CA LYS A 70 12.67 -1.94 22.70
C LYS A 70 14.09 -2.42 22.39
N GLY A 71 15.09 -1.57 22.63
CA GLY A 71 16.48 -1.81 22.25
C GLY A 71 17.04 -3.16 22.71
N THR A 72 16.73 -3.59 23.93
CA THR A 72 17.15 -4.90 24.45
C THR A 72 16.58 -6.08 23.68
N TYR A 73 15.34 -5.98 23.21
CA TYR A 73 14.71 -7.00 22.39
C TYR A 73 15.29 -7.06 20.98
N LEU A 74 15.52 -5.89 20.37
CA LEU A 74 16.18 -5.81 19.06
C LEU A 74 17.60 -6.35 19.10
N GLN A 75 18.34 -6.04 20.18
CA GLN A 75 19.68 -6.59 20.41
C GLN A 75 19.64 -8.11 20.55
N LYS A 76 18.68 -8.67 21.32
CA LYS A 76 18.50 -10.12 21.42
C LYS A 76 18.29 -10.79 20.06
N LEU A 77 17.47 -10.20 19.18
CA LEU A 77 17.30 -10.72 17.82
C LEU A 77 18.59 -10.67 16.98
N ALA A 78 19.36 -9.57 17.11
CA ALA A 78 20.63 -9.41 16.43
C ALA A 78 21.70 -10.41 16.94
N ASP A 79 21.80 -10.60 18.25
CA ASP A 79 22.72 -11.55 18.87
C ASP A 79 22.38 -12.98 18.42
N MET A 80 21.11 -13.37 18.48
CA MET A 80 20.64 -14.67 17.98
C MET A 80 20.96 -14.89 16.50
N SER A 81 20.83 -13.85 15.67
CA SER A 81 21.18 -13.91 14.25
C SER A 81 22.65 -14.22 14.03
N GLN A 82 23.52 -13.57 14.81
CA GLN A 82 24.97 -13.74 14.71
C GLN A 82 25.41 -15.09 15.26
N ASP A 83 24.97 -15.44 16.46
CA ASP A 83 25.35 -16.69 17.16
C ASP A 83 24.96 -17.93 16.36
N LEU A 84 23.79 -17.91 15.73
CA LEU A 84 23.25 -19.04 14.96
C LEU A 84 23.54 -18.94 13.46
N ASN A 85 24.12 -17.83 13.00
CA ASN A 85 24.32 -17.50 11.59
C ASN A 85 23.01 -17.63 10.75
N LYS A 86 21.90 -17.12 11.29
CA LYS A 86 20.55 -17.19 10.67
C LYS A 86 20.02 -15.79 10.42
N LYS A 87 19.31 -15.60 9.31
CA LYS A 87 18.70 -14.29 9.00
C LYS A 87 17.59 -13.95 9.99
N VAL A 88 17.33 -12.65 10.18
CA VAL A 88 16.16 -12.15 10.91
C VAL A 88 15.13 -11.60 9.93
N VAL A 89 13.91 -12.13 9.94
CA VAL A 89 12.80 -11.58 9.15
C VAL A 89 12.00 -10.61 10.00
N VAL A 90 11.79 -9.41 9.49
CA VAL A 90 11.05 -8.34 10.16
C VAL A 90 9.96 -7.83 9.25
N PHE A 91 8.77 -7.64 9.79
CA PHE A 91 7.67 -6.97 9.11
C PHE A 91 7.50 -5.55 9.66
N TRP A 92 7.50 -4.58 8.76
CA TRP A 92 7.22 -3.17 9.01
C TRP A 92 6.01 -2.73 8.17
N HIS A 93 4.83 -3.05 8.67
CA HIS A 93 3.60 -2.48 8.18
C HIS A 93 3.42 -1.07 8.79
N GLY A 94 3.76 -0.04 8.03
CA GLY A 94 3.74 1.36 8.46
C GLY A 94 4.14 2.36 7.37
N ASP A 95 4.09 3.64 7.72
CA ASP A 95 4.30 4.76 6.79
C ASP A 95 5.75 5.25 6.72
N ASP A 96 6.48 5.11 7.84
CA ASP A 96 7.85 5.57 8.01
C ASP A 96 8.83 4.86 7.06
N THR A 97 9.89 5.58 6.70
CA THR A 97 10.95 5.12 5.78
C THR A 97 12.32 5.02 6.44
N ASP A 98 12.37 5.06 7.78
CA ASP A 98 13.63 4.95 8.52
C ASP A 98 14.23 3.55 8.32
N GLU A 99 15.55 3.46 8.54
CA GLU A 99 16.30 2.21 8.45
C GLU A 99 15.96 1.28 9.63
N VAL A 100 15.99 -0.03 9.39
CA VAL A 100 15.90 -1.06 10.44
C VAL A 100 17.32 -1.52 10.75
N ASP A 101 17.84 -1.10 11.91
CA ASP A 101 19.16 -1.48 12.36
C ASP A 101 19.16 -2.86 13.05
N ILE A 102 18.92 -3.90 12.25
CA ILE A 102 19.10 -5.30 12.65
C ILE A 102 20.04 -5.93 11.62
N PRO A 103 21.26 -6.33 12.00
CA PRO A 103 22.19 -7.02 11.10
C PRO A 103 21.59 -8.30 10.52
N ASN A 104 22.04 -8.69 9.33
CA ASN A 104 21.63 -9.95 8.67
C ASN A 104 20.10 -10.14 8.59
N SER A 105 19.37 -9.06 8.32
CA SER A 105 17.90 -9.07 8.31
C SER A 105 17.31 -8.96 6.91
N ILE A 106 16.09 -9.47 6.73
CA ILE A 106 15.20 -9.22 5.58
C ILE A 106 13.98 -8.45 6.10
N ILE A 107 13.69 -7.31 5.49
CA ILE A 107 12.66 -6.38 5.96
C ILE A 107 11.51 -6.32 4.96
N PHE A 108 10.36 -6.87 5.33
CA PHE A 108 9.12 -6.66 4.59
C PHE A 108 8.49 -5.34 5.02
N ARG A 109 8.34 -4.36 4.12
CA ARG A 109 7.78 -3.04 4.46
C ARG A 109 6.76 -2.54 3.45
N THR A 110 5.75 -1.80 3.93
CA THR A 110 4.68 -1.25 3.06
C THR A 110 5.06 0.06 2.37
N SER A 111 6.00 0.81 2.92
CA SER A 111 6.35 2.17 2.49
C SER A 111 7.85 2.28 2.32
N GLN A 112 8.30 2.66 1.11
CA GLN A 112 9.69 3.06 0.84
C GLN A 112 9.74 3.91 -0.45
N TYR A 113 10.82 4.67 -0.62
CA TYR A 113 11.14 5.32 -1.87
C TYR A 113 12.20 4.53 -2.64
N ARG A 114 12.07 4.39 -3.96
CA ARG A 114 13.00 3.62 -4.78
C ARG A 114 14.46 4.05 -4.58
N HIS A 115 14.70 5.36 -4.44
CA HIS A 115 16.04 5.91 -4.19
C HIS A 115 16.60 5.68 -2.78
N LEU A 116 15.79 5.23 -1.83
CA LEU A 116 16.19 4.89 -0.46
C LEU A 116 16.12 3.38 -0.17
N LYS A 117 15.57 2.60 -1.11
CA LYS A 117 15.33 1.19 -0.89
C LYS A 117 16.66 0.45 -0.77
N LEU A 118 16.82 -0.30 0.31
CA LEU A 118 17.97 -1.16 0.53
C LEU A 118 17.75 -2.55 -0.11
N ASP A 119 18.83 -3.28 -0.34
CA ASP A 119 18.77 -4.60 -0.98
C ASP A 119 18.04 -5.64 -0.12
N ASN A 120 18.15 -5.51 1.19
CA ASN A 120 17.48 -6.39 2.15
C ASN A 120 16.00 -6.03 2.41
N GLU A 121 15.47 -5.00 1.75
CA GLU A 121 14.06 -4.62 1.86
C GLU A 121 13.23 -5.28 0.76
N ILE A 122 12.08 -5.83 1.15
CA ILE A 122 11.07 -6.36 0.24
C ILE A 122 9.80 -5.55 0.45
N ILE A 123 9.27 -4.98 -0.63
CA ILE A 123 8.03 -4.20 -0.53
C ILE A 123 6.84 -5.14 -0.52
N MET A 124 5.97 -4.96 0.46
CA MET A 124 4.74 -5.72 0.62
C MET A 124 3.51 -4.85 0.37
N PRO A 125 2.39 -5.42 -0.12
CA PRO A 125 1.13 -4.72 -0.16
C PRO A 125 0.68 -4.39 1.28
N PRO A 126 -0.03 -3.27 1.50
CA PRO A 126 -0.72 -3.05 2.75
C PRO A 126 -1.84 -4.09 2.89
N TYR A 127 -2.21 -4.43 4.13
CA TYR A 127 -3.24 -5.44 4.38
C TYR A 127 -4.59 -4.99 3.82
N THR A 128 -4.93 -5.51 2.65
CA THR A 128 -6.06 -5.02 1.85
C THR A 128 -7.12 -6.10 1.74
N PRO A 129 -8.37 -5.82 2.14
CA PRO A 129 -9.45 -6.78 2.00
C PRO A 129 -9.83 -6.97 0.53
N ASP A 130 -10.27 -8.18 0.21
CA ASP A 130 -10.86 -8.46 -1.10
C ASP A 130 -12.29 -7.89 -1.16
N LEU A 131 -12.44 -6.77 -1.87
CA LEU A 131 -13.72 -6.06 -1.98
C LEU A 131 -14.75 -6.78 -2.84
N MET A 132 -14.35 -7.78 -3.62
CA MET A 132 -15.30 -8.61 -4.37
C MET A 132 -16.11 -9.49 -3.43
N LYS A 133 -15.57 -9.90 -2.27
CA LYS A 133 -16.25 -10.79 -1.29
C LYS A 133 -16.87 -12.03 -1.96
N GLY A 134 -16.15 -12.64 -2.89
CA GLY A 134 -16.61 -13.82 -3.64
C GLY A 134 -17.57 -13.54 -4.80
N ARG A 135 -17.95 -12.28 -5.06
CA ARG A 135 -18.76 -11.90 -6.22
C ARG A 135 -17.97 -12.03 -7.53
N GLU A 136 -18.69 -12.20 -8.63
CA GLU A 136 -18.10 -12.22 -9.99
C GLU A 136 -17.65 -10.82 -10.43
N LEU A 137 -16.54 -10.77 -11.17
CA LEU A 137 -15.98 -9.53 -11.68
C LEU A 137 -16.95 -8.84 -12.65
N VAL A 138 -17.38 -7.62 -12.31
CA VAL A 138 -18.21 -6.79 -13.18
C VAL A 138 -17.32 -5.97 -14.12
N ILE A 139 -17.26 -6.40 -15.37
CA ILE A 139 -16.50 -5.73 -16.43
C ILE A 139 -17.22 -4.44 -16.86
N ARG A 140 -16.45 -3.35 -16.94
CA ARG A 140 -16.89 -2.11 -17.60
C ARG A 140 -16.49 -2.13 -19.06
N HIS A 141 -17.39 -1.68 -19.91
CA HIS A 141 -17.13 -1.51 -21.33
C HIS A 141 -16.61 -0.10 -21.60
N LYS A 142 -15.76 0.03 -22.62
CA LYS A 142 -15.15 1.28 -23.04
C LYS A 142 -16.23 2.24 -23.52
N ALA A 143 -16.23 3.44 -22.97
CA ALA A 143 -17.09 4.53 -23.39
C ALA A 143 -16.31 5.50 -24.30
N LYS A 144 -16.99 6.55 -24.80
CA LYS A 144 -16.34 7.62 -25.57
C LYS A 144 -15.36 8.45 -24.71
N THR A 145 -15.73 8.70 -23.46
CA THR A 145 -14.96 9.51 -22.51
C THR A 145 -14.68 8.66 -21.28
N PRO A 146 -13.42 8.59 -20.79
CA PRO A 146 -13.10 7.80 -19.61
C PRO A 146 -13.59 8.47 -18.32
N VAL A 147 -14.02 7.66 -17.37
CA VAL A 147 -14.40 8.10 -16.02
C VAL A 147 -13.23 7.88 -15.05
N VAL A 148 -12.72 8.96 -14.45
CA VAL A 148 -11.68 8.89 -13.40
C VAL A 148 -12.29 9.15 -12.03
N GLY A 149 -12.09 8.21 -11.11
CA GLY A 149 -12.72 8.19 -9.78
C GLY A 149 -11.81 8.61 -8.64
N PHE A 150 -12.32 9.40 -7.70
CA PHE A 150 -11.64 9.64 -6.42
C PHE A 150 -12.62 9.98 -5.29
N CYS A 151 -12.72 9.09 -4.31
CA CYS A 151 -13.39 9.34 -3.04
C CYS A 151 -12.38 9.42 -1.89
N GLY A 152 -12.30 10.57 -1.19
CA GLY A 152 -11.48 10.71 0.01
C GLY A 152 -10.85 12.09 0.24
N TRP A 153 -9.80 12.14 1.06
CA TRP A 153 -9.19 13.39 1.50
C TRP A 153 -8.44 14.14 0.39
N ALA A 154 -9.04 15.21 -0.13
CA ALA A 154 -8.41 16.10 -1.12
C ALA A 154 -8.67 17.59 -0.83
N ARG A 155 -9.31 17.93 0.30
CA ARG A 155 -9.56 19.32 0.72
C ARG A 155 -8.77 19.64 1.99
N TYR A 156 -8.31 20.88 2.11
CA TYR A 156 -7.71 21.34 3.37
C TYR A 156 -8.76 21.31 4.48
N LYS A 157 -8.35 20.90 5.69
CA LYS A 157 -9.22 20.89 6.87
C LYS A 157 -9.69 22.30 7.23
N ASN A 158 -8.74 23.23 7.25
CA ASN A 158 -8.91 24.64 7.62
C ASN A 158 -7.74 25.49 7.07
N HIS A 159 -7.77 26.80 7.30
CA HIS A 159 -6.71 27.73 6.87
C HIS A 159 -5.34 27.39 7.46
N LYS A 160 -5.27 26.97 8.73
CA LYS A 160 -4.02 26.53 9.39
C LYS A 160 -3.37 25.35 8.66
N ASN A 161 -4.16 24.34 8.31
CA ASN A 161 -3.69 23.17 7.56
C ASN A 161 -3.23 23.54 6.14
N ARG A 162 -3.91 24.48 5.48
CA ARG A 162 -3.49 25.03 4.18
C ARG A 162 -2.12 25.72 4.31
N PHE A 163 -1.97 26.63 5.28
CA PHE A 163 -0.73 27.36 5.50
C PHE A 163 0.42 26.41 5.84
N GLY A 164 0.25 25.50 6.80
CA GLY A 164 1.28 24.52 7.16
C GLY A 164 1.69 23.61 6.00
N THR A 165 0.76 23.26 5.10
CA THR A 165 1.09 22.50 3.87
C THR A 165 1.94 23.32 2.91
N ILE A 166 1.60 24.60 2.72
CA ILE A 166 2.37 25.52 1.86
C ILE A 166 3.79 25.69 2.42
N VAL A 167 3.93 25.99 3.72
CA VAL A 167 5.24 26.15 4.37
C VAL A 167 6.10 24.89 4.25
N LYS A 168 5.53 23.71 4.54
CA LYS A 168 6.26 22.44 4.39
C LYS A 168 6.70 22.22 2.94
N ASN A 169 5.85 22.51 1.96
CA ASN A 169 6.18 22.35 0.55
C ASN A 169 7.27 23.33 0.09
N LEU A 170 7.22 24.60 0.54
CA LEU A 170 8.25 25.60 0.25
C LEU A 170 9.60 25.18 0.84
N PHE A 171 9.62 24.65 2.06
CA PHE A 171 10.84 24.13 2.68
C PHE A 171 11.43 22.95 1.89
N ILE A 172 10.59 22.04 1.40
CA ILE A 172 11.02 20.94 0.52
C ILE A 172 11.56 21.48 -0.81
N ASP A 173 10.89 22.45 -1.42
CA ASP A 173 11.33 23.06 -2.68
C ASP A 173 12.66 23.82 -2.50
N PHE A 174 12.85 24.52 -1.37
CA PHE A 174 14.10 25.16 -1.01
C PHE A 174 15.23 24.14 -0.84
N LYS A 175 15.02 23.08 -0.06
CA LYS A 175 16.02 21.99 0.10
C LYS A 175 16.34 21.33 -1.24
N ARG A 176 15.34 21.12 -2.10
CA ARG A 176 15.54 20.56 -3.45
C ARG A 176 16.49 21.43 -4.28
N LEU A 177 16.28 22.74 -4.27
CA LEU A 177 17.09 23.70 -5.03
C LEU A 177 18.50 23.84 -4.42
N ALA A 178 18.59 24.00 -3.10
CA ALA A 178 19.85 24.19 -2.38
C ALA A 178 20.76 22.95 -2.43
N LEU A 179 20.19 21.73 -2.42
CA LEU A 179 20.95 20.48 -2.39
C LEU A 179 21.03 19.79 -3.76
N ILE A 180 20.42 20.34 -4.81
CA ILE A 180 20.30 19.73 -6.16
C ILE A 180 19.67 18.31 -6.11
N LYS A 181 18.99 17.96 -5.01
CA LYS A 181 18.37 16.65 -4.80
C LYS A 181 16.96 16.62 -5.38
N SER A 182 16.85 16.40 -6.69
CA SER A 182 15.58 16.40 -7.44
C SER A 182 14.52 15.44 -6.88
N HIS A 183 14.94 14.33 -6.26
CA HIS A 183 14.09 13.36 -5.60
C HIS A 183 13.31 13.93 -4.41
N LEU A 184 13.78 14.98 -3.73
CA LEU A 184 13.15 15.46 -2.49
C LEU A 184 11.67 15.89 -2.64
N ALA A 185 11.25 16.24 -3.86
CA ALA A 185 9.89 16.62 -4.15
C ALA A 185 8.86 15.50 -3.88
N VAL A 186 9.28 14.22 -3.92
CA VAL A 186 8.40 13.07 -3.63
C VAL A 186 7.95 13.01 -2.17
N HIS A 187 8.71 13.59 -1.26
CA HIS A 187 8.37 13.66 0.17
C HIS A 187 7.32 14.74 0.50
N LYS A 188 6.83 15.48 -0.50
CA LYS A 188 5.62 16.31 -0.31
C LYS A 188 4.45 15.44 0.15
N LYS A 189 3.52 16.04 0.90
CA LYS A 189 2.36 15.30 1.44
C LYS A 189 1.52 14.72 0.29
N GLY A 190 0.99 13.51 0.45
CA GLY A 190 0.05 12.92 -0.52
C GLY A 190 -1.14 13.82 -0.83
N LEU A 191 -1.57 14.66 0.13
CA LEU A 191 -2.60 15.69 -0.10
C LEU A 191 -2.24 16.68 -1.21
N THR A 192 -0.97 17.05 -1.35
CA THR A 192 -0.51 17.97 -2.42
C THR A 192 -0.71 17.34 -3.79
N PHE A 193 -0.30 16.09 -3.98
CA PHE A 193 -0.47 15.37 -5.24
C PHE A 193 -1.94 15.12 -5.57
N ARG A 194 -2.74 14.66 -4.60
CA ARG A 194 -4.20 14.47 -4.76
C ARG A 194 -4.89 15.75 -5.21
N ARG A 195 -4.58 16.88 -4.58
CA ARG A 195 -5.16 18.18 -4.94
C ARG A 195 -4.80 18.62 -6.35
N LYS A 196 -3.54 18.44 -6.74
CA LYS A 196 -3.06 18.79 -8.09
C LYS A 196 -3.74 17.92 -9.14
N ALA A 197 -3.81 16.61 -8.90
CA ALA A 197 -4.46 15.65 -9.79
C ALA A 197 -5.97 15.90 -9.93
N CYS A 198 -6.69 15.99 -8.81
CA CYS A 198 -8.14 16.25 -8.81
C CYS A 198 -8.48 17.59 -9.48
N LYS A 199 -7.61 18.61 -9.37
CA LYS A 199 -7.81 19.88 -10.08
C LYS A 199 -7.69 19.68 -11.59
N ALA A 200 -6.58 19.11 -12.06
CA ALA A 200 -6.35 18.90 -13.49
C ALA A 200 -7.42 18.00 -14.14
N LEU A 201 -7.87 16.96 -13.44
CA LEU A 201 -8.90 16.04 -13.92
C LEU A 201 -10.32 16.59 -13.88
N LYS A 202 -10.60 17.59 -13.04
CA LYS A 202 -11.93 18.21 -12.94
C LYS A 202 -12.13 19.32 -13.96
N ASP A 203 -11.06 20.05 -14.27
CA ASP A 203 -11.11 21.26 -15.10
C ASP A 203 -10.83 20.95 -16.59
N THR A 204 -11.39 19.85 -17.12
CA THR A 204 -11.12 19.37 -18.50
C THR A 204 -12.34 18.68 -19.11
N PRO A 205 -12.60 18.82 -20.42
CA PRO A 205 -13.64 18.06 -21.12
C PRO A 205 -13.19 16.65 -21.55
N LEU A 206 -11.90 16.33 -21.42
CA LEU A 206 -11.32 15.07 -21.89
C LEU A 206 -11.69 13.86 -21.02
N ILE A 207 -12.18 14.10 -19.80
CA ILE A 207 -12.39 13.08 -18.78
C ILE A 207 -13.67 13.43 -18.01
N GLU A 208 -14.44 12.41 -17.64
CA GLU A 208 -15.51 12.55 -16.66
C GLU A 208 -14.97 12.32 -15.24
N ALA A 209 -15.14 13.30 -14.36
CA ALA A 209 -14.62 13.26 -12.99
C ALA A 209 -15.67 12.76 -11.98
N ASN A 210 -15.53 11.52 -11.52
CA ASN A 210 -16.36 10.95 -10.44
C ASN A 210 -15.71 11.21 -9.06
N PHE A 211 -15.83 12.44 -8.54
CA PHE A 211 -15.08 12.92 -7.38
C PHE A 211 -15.92 13.23 -6.14
N ILE A 212 -15.58 12.57 -5.03
CA ILE A 212 -16.14 12.81 -3.70
C ILE A 212 -15.01 13.31 -2.78
N LEU A 213 -14.82 14.63 -2.78
CA LEU A 213 -13.64 15.26 -2.13
C LEU A 213 -13.93 15.68 -0.68
N ARG A 214 -13.34 14.95 0.26
CA ARG A 214 -13.51 15.15 1.71
C ARG A 214 -12.38 16.00 2.31
N LYS A 215 -12.63 16.58 3.50
CA LYS A 215 -11.67 17.39 4.28
C LYS A 215 -10.79 16.56 5.23
N SER A 216 -11.12 15.30 5.46
CA SER A 216 -10.40 14.37 6.34
C SER A 216 -10.28 13.00 5.70
N TYR A 217 -9.33 12.21 6.21
CA TYR A 217 -9.19 10.81 5.86
C TYR A 217 -10.39 10.02 6.40
N SER A 218 -10.87 9.05 5.63
CA SER A 218 -12.08 8.31 5.97
C SER A 218 -11.80 6.91 6.47
N GLY A 219 -10.55 6.44 6.38
CA GLY A 219 -10.13 5.16 6.93
C GLY A 219 -9.84 5.17 8.43
N SER A 220 -10.08 6.29 9.13
CA SER A 220 -9.92 6.39 10.58
C SER A 220 -11.23 6.82 11.23
N PRO A 221 -11.79 6.01 12.16
CA PRO A 221 -13.02 6.33 12.90
C PRO A 221 -12.96 7.68 13.62
N HIS A 222 -11.77 8.12 14.03
CA HIS A 222 -11.58 9.41 14.74
C HIS A 222 -11.66 10.64 13.83
N THR A 223 -11.63 10.46 12.51
CA THR A 223 -11.56 11.58 11.55
C THR A 223 -12.67 11.59 10.51
N ILE A 224 -13.41 10.49 10.40
CA ILE A 224 -14.60 10.42 9.55
C ILE A 224 -15.72 11.28 10.15
N LYS A 225 -16.43 12.00 9.28
CA LYS A 225 -17.51 12.93 9.67
C LYS A 225 -18.90 12.40 9.37
N ILE A 226 -18.96 11.23 8.75
CA ILE A 226 -20.16 10.51 8.36
C ILE A 226 -20.10 9.14 9.04
N ASP A 227 -21.18 8.38 8.93
CA ASP A 227 -21.16 7.01 9.42
C ASP A 227 -20.02 6.20 8.74
N PRO A 228 -19.19 5.46 9.49
CA PRO A 228 -18.08 4.71 8.90
C PRO A 228 -18.48 3.69 7.83
N LYS A 229 -19.65 3.06 7.98
CA LYS A 229 -20.16 2.08 7.02
C LYS A 229 -20.63 2.77 5.75
N GLU A 230 -21.44 3.82 5.88
CA GLU A 230 -21.88 4.65 4.75
C GLU A 230 -20.66 5.21 3.98
N GLY A 231 -19.68 5.73 4.72
CA GLY A 231 -18.47 6.29 4.13
C GLY A 231 -17.59 5.28 3.43
N ARG A 232 -17.67 4.00 3.82
CA ARG A 232 -16.99 2.87 3.19
C ARG A 232 -17.74 2.39 1.94
N GLU A 233 -19.07 2.30 2.00
CA GLU A 233 -19.91 1.95 0.86
C GLU A 233 -19.77 2.99 -0.27
N GLU A 234 -19.85 4.28 0.05
CA GLU A 234 -19.64 5.37 -0.93
C GLU A 234 -18.24 5.31 -1.56
N TYR A 235 -17.23 4.94 -0.77
CA TYR A 235 -15.86 4.79 -1.25
C TYR A 235 -15.69 3.61 -2.23
N ILE A 236 -16.30 2.46 -1.93
CA ILE A 236 -16.26 1.28 -2.79
C ILE A 236 -17.06 1.54 -4.07
N GLN A 237 -18.26 2.09 -3.94
CA GLN A 237 -19.15 2.39 -5.07
C GLN A 237 -18.49 3.38 -6.04
N ASN A 238 -17.79 4.41 -5.54
CA ASN A 238 -17.02 5.33 -6.37
C ASN A 238 -15.97 4.60 -7.25
N MET A 239 -15.31 3.55 -6.74
CA MET A 239 -14.37 2.75 -7.54
C MET A 239 -15.09 1.87 -8.54
N ILE A 240 -16.21 1.25 -8.16
CA ILE A 240 -17.04 0.42 -9.05
C ILE A 240 -17.55 1.24 -10.25
N ASP A 241 -17.95 2.48 -10.00
CA ASP A 241 -18.54 3.40 -10.99
C ASP A 241 -17.51 4.17 -11.82
N SER A 242 -16.21 3.90 -11.62
CA SER A 242 -15.13 4.55 -12.36
C SER A 242 -14.39 3.57 -13.24
N ASP A 243 -13.99 4.01 -14.44
CA ASP A 243 -13.10 3.21 -15.31
C ASP A 243 -11.72 3.12 -14.68
N PHE A 244 -11.23 4.25 -14.17
CA PHE A 244 -9.92 4.34 -13.55
C PHE A 244 -9.95 5.03 -12.18
N PRO A 245 -9.83 4.29 -11.06
CA PRO A 245 -9.62 4.89 -9.75
C PRO A 245 -8.27 5.60 -9.65
N LEU A 246 -8.27 6.85 -9.21
CA LEU A 246 -7.06 7.64 -9.00
C LEU A 246 -6.32 7.20 -7.73
N ALA A 247 -5.24 6.46 -7.88
CA ALA A 247 -4.38 5.99 -6.81
C ALA A 247 -3.20 6.96 -6.58
N VAL A 248 -3.19 7.58 -5.39
CA VAL A 248 -2.14 8.51 -4.95
C VAL A 248 -1.71 8.11 -3.56
N LYS A 249 -0.42 8.30 -3.25
CA LYS A 249 0.12 7.99 -1.92
C LYS A 249 -0.62 8.70 -0.77
N GLY A 250 -0.63 8.04 0.38
CA GLY A 250 -1.12 8.56 1.65
C GLY A 250 -0.08 9.41 2.38
N ASP A 251 0.05 9.17 3.68
CA ASP A 251 1.16 9.69 4.48
C ASP A 251 2.44 8.85 4.24
N GLY A 252 2.31 7.52 4.18
CA GLY A 252 3.31 6.62 3.57
C GLY A 252 3.36 6.68 2.04
N ASN A 253 4.43 6.18 1.43
CA ASN A 253 4.65 6.16 -0.02
C ASN A 253 3.94 5.02 -0.75
N TYR A 254 2.69 4.74 -0.36
CA TYR A 254 1.84 3.71 -0.96
C TYR A 254 0.36 4.14 -0.84
N SER A 255 -0.56 3.39 -1.46
CA SER A 255 -1.99 3.74 -1.48
C SER A 255 -2.86 2.50 -1.29
N TYR A 256 -3.66 2.45 -0.21
CA TYR A 256 -4.68 1.40 -0.06
C TYR A 256 -5.62 1.32 -1.27
N ARG A 257 -6.03 2.47 -1.81
CA ARG A 257 -6.91 2.54 -3.00
C ARG A 257 -6.32 1.83 -4.20
N PHE A 258 -5.00 1.82 -4.36
CA PHE A 258 -4.37 1.07 -5.45
C PHE A 258 -4.76 -0.40 -5.38
N TYR A 259 -4.50 -1.04 -4.23
CA TYR A 259 -4.77 -2.47 -4.03
C TYR A 259 -6.27 -2.78 -3.96
N GLU A 260 -7.08 -1.89 -3.38
CA GLU A 260 -8.54 -2.03 -3.34
C GLU A 260 -9.18 -1.89 -4.72
N ALA A 261 -8.65 -1.03 -5.59
CA ALA A 261 -9.09 -0.95 -6.98
C ALA A 261 -8.71 -2.22 -7.74
N LEU A 262 -7.49 -2.74 -7.55
CA LEU A 262 -7.09 -4.02 -8.15
C LEU A 262 -7.97 -5.18 -7.67
N SER A 263 -8.37 -5.21 -6.39
CA SER A 263 -9.27 -6.25 -5.89
C SER A 263 -10.63 -6.23 -6.58
N LEU A 264 -11.13 -5.05 -6.97
CA LEU A 264 -12.35 -4.88 -7.79
C LEU A 264 -12.13 -5.08 -9.30
N GLY A 265 -10.91 -5.41 -9.74
CA GLY A 265 -10.54 -5.47 -11.15
C GLY A 265 -10.61 -4.11 -11.86
N ARG A 266 -10.36 -3.02 -11.14
CA ARG A 266 -10.37 -1.65 -11.68
C ARG A 266 -8.93 -1.16 -11.93
N PRO A 267 -8.52 -0.94 -13.18
CA PRO A 267 -7.24 -0.35 -13.56
C PRO A 267 -6.98 1.01 -12.89
N PRO A 268 -5.96 1.17 -12.02
CA PRO A 268 -5.72 2.46 -11.38
C PRO A 268 -5.00 3.46 -12.29
N VAL A 269 -5.31 4.75 -12.15
CA VAL A 269 -4.38 5.83 -12.51
C VAL A 269 -3.46 6.04 -11.32
N PHE A 270 -2.23 5.55 -11.42
CA PHE A 270 -1.25 5.53 -10.34
C PHE A 270 -0.27 6.71 -10.44
N ILE A 271 -0.27 7.58 -9.44
CA ILE A 271 0.73 8.65 -9.35
C ILE A 271 2.02 8.12 -8.72
N ASP A 272 3.04 7.91 -9.56
CA ASP A 272 4.35 7.45 -9.15
C ASP A 272 5.12 8.59 -8.46
N THR A 273 5.25 8.45 -7.14
CA THR A 273 6.00 9.35 -6.24
C THR A 273 7.32 8.72 -5.82
N ASP A 274 7.98 8.08 -6.79
CA ASP A 274 9.14 7.21 -6.56
C ASP A 274 8.78 6.00 -5.68
N CYS A 275 7.59 5.46 -5.92
CA CYS A 275 7.06 4.30 -5.21
C CYS A 275 7.56 3.01 -5.86
N VAL A 276 7.90 2.05 -5.02
CA VAL A 276 8.23 0.68 -5.43
C VAL A 276 6.99 -0.17 -5.24
N LEU A 277 6.54 -0.87 -6.28
CA LEU A 277 5.40 -1.78 -6.16
C LEU A 277 5.88 -3.17 -5.71
N PRO A 278 5.07 -3.94 -4.97
CA PRO A 278 5.41 -5.31 -4.59
C PRO A 278 5.59 -6.20 -5.81
N LEU A 279 6.56 -7.12 -5.76
CA LEU A 279 6.69 -8.20 -6.75
C LEU A 279 6.77 -7.70 -8.22
N GLU A 280 7.46 -6.59 -8.49
CA GLU A 280 7.67 -6.07 -9.86
C GLU A 280 8.39 -7.06 -10.79
N ASP A 281 9.05 -8.09 -10.25
CA ASP A 281 9.62 -9.22 -10.99
C ASP A 281 8.60 -10.29 -11.42
N LYS A 282 7.39 -10.29 -10.83
CA LYS A 282 6.29 -11.22 -11.14
C LYS A 282 5.09 -10.54 -11.78
N ILE A 283 4.89 -9.26 -11.51
CA ILE A 283 3.71 -8.50 -11.94
C ILE A 283 4.14 -7.41 -12.91
N ASN A 284 3.76 -7.56 -14.18
CA ASN A 284 3.92 -6.49 -15.16
C ASN A 284 2.80 -5.45 -15.04
N TYR A 285 2.93 -4.55 -14.08
CA TYR A 285 1.92 -3.51 -13.80
C TYR A 285 1.57 -2.64 -15.02
N ASN A 286 2.50 -2.46 -15.96
CA ASN A 286 2.28 -1.63 -17.16
C ASN A 286 1.19 -2.19 -18.08
N GLU A 287 0.79 -3.46 -17.91
CA GLU A 287 -0.28 -4.08 -18.68
C GLU A 287 -1.69 -3.66 -18.23
N PHE A 288 -1.84 -3.09 -17.03
CA PHE A 288 -3.16 -2.82 -16.46
C PHE A 288 -3.26 -1.57 -15.59
N ILE A 289 -2.20 -0.76 -15.46
CA ILE A 289 -2.25 0.54 -14.76
C ILE A 289 -1.85 1.68 -15.70
N ILE A 290 -2.39 2.87 -15.45
CA ILE A 290 -1.89 4.11 -16.06
C ILE A 290 -0.92 4.76 -15.07
N ARG A 291 0.38 4.63 -15.31
CA ARG A 291 1.42 5.22 -14.45
C ARG A 291 1.67 6.68 -14.84
N VAL A 292 1.57 7.59 -13.88
CA VAL A 292 1.78 9.03 -14.06
C VAL A 292 2.85 9.50 -13.10
N SER A 293 3.98 9.99 -13.62
CA SER A 293 5.04 10.58 -12.79
C SER A 293 4.51 11.75 -11.95
N TYR A 294 4.95 11.87 -10.70
CA TYR A 294 4.59 13.00 -9.82
C TYR A 294 4.90 14.37 -10.44
N LYS A 295 5.87 14.43 -11.36
CA LYS A 295 6.26 15.64 -12.10
C LYS A 295 5.17 16.07 -13.08
N ASP A 296 4.47 15.11 -13.68
CA ASP A 296 3.50 15.31 -14.75
C ASP A 296 2.04 15.37 -14.27
N VAL A 297 1.81 15.39 -12.96
CA VAL A 297 0.45 15.42 -12.36
C VAL A 297 -0.41 16.60 -12.85
N SER A 298 0.19 17.70 -13.33
CA SER A 298 -0.55 18.82 -13.94
C SER A 298 -1.10 18.52 -15.34
N LYS A 299 -0.59 17.49 -16.01
CA LYS A 299 -0.97 17.04 -17.36
C LYS A 299 -1.66 15.67 -17.32
N ILE A 300 -2.09 15.24 -16.13
CA ILE A 300 -2.65 13.91 -15.89
C ILE A 300 -3.89 13.65 -16.75
N ASP A 301 -4.67 14.69 -17.02
CA ASP A 301 -5.83 14.65 -17.90
C ASP A 301 -5.44 14.25 -19.33
N SER A 302 -4.46 14.95 -19.90
CA SER A 302 -3.97 14.66 -21.25
C SER A 302 -3.33 13.27 -21.33
N ILE A 303 -2.60 12.85 -20.28
CA ILE A 303 -1.96 11.52 -20.22
C ILE A 303 -3.01 10.41 -20.19
N VAL A 304 -4.03 10.53 -19.34
CA VAL A 304 -5.10 9.53 -19.22
C VAL A 304 -5.91 9.48 -20.52
N ASN A 305 -6.30 10.63 -21.08
CA ASN A 305 -7.02 10.67 -22.35
C ASN A 305 -6.22 10.03 -23.49
N SER A 306 -4.94 10.41 -23.63
CA SER A 306 -4.07 9.87 -24.69
C SER A 306 -3.83 8.37 -24.54
N PHE A 307 -3.79 7.84 -23.32
CA PHE A 307 -3.74 6.40 -23.07
C PHE A 307 -5.07 5.74 -23.46
N TYR A 308 -6.18 6.32 -23.03
CA TYR A 308 -7.50 5.78 -23.28
C TYR A 308 -7.85 5.75 -24.77
N GLU A 309 -7.49 6.77 -25.56
CA GLU A 309 -7.72 6.79 -27.01
C GLU A 309 -6.97 5.68 -27.76
N LYS A 310 -5.85 5.20 -27.22
CA LYS A 310 -4.99 4.19 -27.88
C LYS A 310 -5.42 2.75 -27.66
N ILE A 311 -6.13 2.47 -26.58
CA ILE A 311 -6.57 1.11 -26.28
C ILE A 311 -7.95 0.85 -26.89
N ASP A 312 -8.23 -0.37 -27.30
CA ASP A 312 -9.56 -0.81 -27.73
C ASP A 312 -10.37 -1.40 -26.56
N GLU A 313 -11.59 -1.85 -26.87
CA GLU A 313 -12.49 -2.53 -25.92
C GLU A 313 -11.83 -3.78 -25.31
N GLU A 314 -11.25 -4.64 -26.14
CA GLU A 314 -10.65 -5.91 -25.71
C GLU A 314 -9.47 -5.67 -24.76
N THR A 315 -8.61 -4.70 -25.07
CA THR A 315 -7.52 -4.28 -24.20
C THR A 315 -8.06 -3.75 -22.87
N PHE A 316 -9.09 -2.91 -22.88
CA PHE A 316 -9.67 -2.37 -21.65
C PHE A 316 -10.31 -3.47 -20.77
N VAL A 317 -10.99 -4.44 -21.36
CA VAL A 317 -11.49 -5.64 -20.65
C VAL A 317 -10.34 -6.47 -20.10
N SER A 318 -9.28 -6.69 -20.88
CA SER A 318 -8.09 -7.42 -20.46
C SER A 318 -7.40 -6.74 -19.26
N MET A 319 -7.27 -5.41 -19.27
CA MET A 319 -6.70 -4.65 -18.15
C MET A 319 -7.46 -4.93 -16.84
N GLN A 320 -8.80 -4.96 -16.87
CA GLN A 320 -9.63 -5.22 -15.69
C GLN A 320 -9.42 -6.64 -15.15
N LYS A 321 -9.36 -7.64 -16.04
CA LYS A 321 -9.07 -9.03 -15.67
C LYS A 321 -7.68 -9.17 -15.05
N LYS A 322 -6.66 -8.58 -15.67
CA LYS A 322 -5.28 -8.59 -15.17
C LYS A 322 -5.13 -7.87 -13.83
N ALA A 323 -5.82 -6.75 -13.64
CA ALA A 323 -5.87 -6.07 -12.34
C ALA A 323 -6.40 -6.98 -11.23
N ARG A 324 -7.51 -7.68 -11.50
CA ARG A 324 -8.11 -8.64 -10.57
C ARG A 324 -7.19 -9.84 -10.31
N GLU A 325 -6.58 -10.39 -11.36
CA GLU A 325 -5.66 -11.51 -11.28
C GLU A 325 -4.42 -11.17 -10.45
N ALA A 326 -3.80 -10.01 -10.71
CA ALA A 326 -2.65 -9.54 -9.95
C ALA A 326 -2.98 -9.41 -8.46
N PHE A 327 -4.17 -8.90 -8.12
CA PHE A 327 -4.60 -8.85 -6.73
C PHE A 327 -4.77 -10.26 -6.15
N LYS A 328 -5.59 -11.10 -6.78
CA LYS A 328 -5.95 -12.42 -6.25
C LYS A 328 -4.73 -13.30 -6.06
N ASN A 329 -3.86 -13.37 -7.07
CA ASN A 329 -2.78 -14.34 -7.13
C ASN A 329 -1.49 -13.89 -6.41
N TYR A 330 -1.32 -12.59 -6.16
CA TYR A 330 -0.06 -12.07 -5.63
C TYR A 330 -0.18 -11.01 -4.52
N LEU A 331 -1.22 -10.17 -4.52
CA LEU A 331 -1.28 -8.99 -3.64
C LEU A 331 -2.31 -9.08 -2.50
N SER A 332 -3.19 -10.09 -2.52
CA SER A 332 -4.00 -10.45 -1.36
C SER A 332 -3.08 -10.83 -0.20
N VAL A 333 -3.50 -10.62 1.05
CA VAL A 333 -2.65 -10.90 2.22
C VAL A 333 -2.18 -12.35 2.20
N GLU A 334 -3.08 -13.29 1.96
CA GLU A 334 -2.76 -14.71 1.89
C GLU A 334 -1.75 -15.03 0.77
N SER A 335 -2.01 -14.56 -0.46
CA SER A 335 -1.15 -14.89 -1.60
C SER A 335 0.22 -14.23 -1.52
N PHE A 336 0.27 -12.99 -1.01
CA PHE A 336 1.54 -12.31 -0.77
C PHE A 336 2.35 -13.03 0.31
N LEU A 337 1.75 -13.40 1.44
CA LEU A 337 2.47 -14.09 2.52
C LEU A 337 3.00 -15.44 2.06
N ARG A 338 2.23 -16.19 1.26
CA ARG A 338 2.69 -17.43 0.61
C ARG A 338 3.90 -17.20 -0.30
N THR A 339 3.81 -16.20 -1.19
CA THR A 339 4.92 -15.83 -2.08
C THR A 339 6.13 -15.34 -1.30
N ALA A 340 5.91 -14.60 -0.20
CA ALA A 340 6.95 -14.05 0.64
C ALA A 340 7.71 -15.15 1.38
N THR A 341 7.03 -16.16 1.93
CA THR A 341 7.70 -17.27 2.61
C THR A 341 8.45 -18.19 1.65
N GLU A 342 7.93 -18.42 0.45
CA GLU A 342 8.64 -19.16 -0.61
C GLU A 342 9.96 -18.49 -1.02
N ARG A 343 10.06 -17.15 -0.96
CA ARG A 343 11.30 -16.40 -1.23
C ARG A 343 12.34 -16.46 -0.10
N LEU A 344 11.95 -16.95 1.08
CA LEU A 344 12.84 -17.09 2.23
C LEU A 344 13.50 -18.46 2.31
N ILE A 345 13.01 -19.43 1.53
CA ILE A 345 13.62 -20.76 1.30
C ILE A 345 14.72 -20.60 0.24
#